data_AF-K0UKW3-F1
#
_entry.id   AF-K0UKW3-F1
#
_cell.length_a   1.000
_cell.length_b   1.000
_cell.length_c   1.000
_cell.angle_alpha   90.00
_cell.angle_beta   90.00
_cell.angle_gamma   90.00
#
_symmetry.space_group_name_H-M   'P 1'
#
loop_
_entity.id
_entity.type
_entity.pdbx_description
1 polymer ?
#
loop_
_entity_poly.entity_id
_entity_poly.type
_entity_poly.pdbx_seq_one_letter_code
_entity_poly.pdbx_strand_id
1 'polypeptide(L)' 'MAGLLSLFIFTKKGPHPETFDMSGKWTHEPILWAAEEPADHGHGGHDSHLTIGGGASGKW' A
#
# COMPACT_ATOMS: atom_id res chain seq x y z
N MET A 1 -35.89 -16.45 9.61
CA MET A 1 -35.71 -16.04 8.19
C MET A 1 -34.44 -15.22 7.97
N ALA A 2 -34.18 -14.17 8.76
CA ALA A 2 -32.98 -13.32 8.60
C ALA A 2 -31.65 -14.08 8.60
N GLY A 3 -31.47 -15.09 9.48
CA GLY A 3 -30.23 -15.87 9.54
C GLY A 3 -29.90 -16.66 8.26
N LEU A 4 -30.91 -17.21 7.57
CA LEU A 4 -30.71 -17.92 6.30
C LEU A 4 -30.30 -16.94 5.19
N LEU A 5 -30.96 -15.78 5.13
CA LEU A 5 -30.63 -14.71 4.18
C LEU A 5 -29.19 -14.21 4.40
N SER A 6 -28.77 -14.01 5.65
CA SER A 6 -27.40 -13.60 5.97
C SER A 6 -26.37 -14.59 5.44
N LEU A 7 -26.62 -15.90 5.56
CA LEU A 7 -25.72 -16.92 5.03
C LEU A 7 -25.60 -16.82 3.51
N PHE A 8 -26.72 -16.64 2.78
CA PHE A 8 -26.69 -16.51 1.32
C PHE A 8 -26.05 -15.21 0.82
N ILE A 9 -26.05 -14.15 1.62
CA ILE A 9 -25.55 -12.82 1.21
C ILE A 9 -24.06 -12.67 1.55
N PHE A 10 -23.66 -12.98 2.79
CA PHE A 10 -22.32 -12.67 3.29
C PHE A 10 -21.26 -13.75 3.04
N THR A 11 -21.65 -14.96 2.60
CA THR A 11 -20.68 -16.00 2.23
C THR A 11 -20.18 -15.89 0.79
N LYS A 12 -20.82 -15.04 -0.02
CA LYS A 12 -20.39 -14.78 -1.39
C LYS A 12 -19.11 -13.93 -1.37
N LYS A 13 -18.24 -14.16 -2.34
CA LYS A 13 -17.06 -13.30 -2.54
C LYS A 13 -17.52 -11.85 -2.75
N GLY A 14 -17.00 -10.96 -1.92
CA GLY A 14 -17.25 -9.53 -2.02
C GLY A 14 -16.53 -8.88 -3.21
N PRO A 15 -16.73 -7.57 -3.44
CA PRO A 15 -16.11 -6.85 -4.55
C PRO A 15 -14.61 -6.58 -4.35
N HIS A 16 -14.07 -6.83 -3.15
CA HIS A 16 -12.65 -6.64 -2.88
C HIS A 16 -11.81 -7.61 -3.72
N PRO A 17 -10.72 -7.13 -4.36
CA PRO A 17 -9.82 -8.00 -5.11
C PRO A 17 -9.21 -9.07 -4.20
N GLU A 18 -8.67 -10.11 -4.82
CA GLU A 18 -7.93 -11.13 -4.07
C GLU A 18 -6.62 -10.54 -3.55
N THR A 19 -6.16 -11.05 -2.40
CA THR A 19 -4.84 -10.74 -1.87
C THR A 19 -3.77 -11.10 -2.90
N PHE A 20 -2.74 -10.26 -3.03
CA PHE A 20 -1.64 -10.50 -3.96
C PHE A 20 -0.90 -11.81 -3.64
N ASP A 21 -0.76 -12.67 -4.64
CA ASP A 21 0.03 -13.89 -4.56
C ASP A 21 1.51 -13.59 -4.85
N MET A 22 2.38 -13.80 -3.85
CA MET A 22 3.82 -13.55 -3.96
C MET A 22 4.52 -14.48 -4.96
N SER A 23 3.94 -15.64 -5.30
CA SER A 23 4.44 -16.52 -6.36
C SER A 23 4.00 -16.09 -7.76
N GLY A 24 2.96 -15.25 -7.83
CA GLY A 24 2.43 -14.65 -9.03
C GLY A 24 3.25 -13.45 -9.52
N LYS A 25 2.97 -13.01 -10.76
CA LYS A 25 3.57 -11.79 -11.31
C LYS A 25 2.77 -10.55 -10.89
N TRP A 26 3.45 -9.43 -10.69
CA TRP A 26 2.81 -8.14 -10.45
C TRP A 26 2.07 -7.65 -11.70
N THR A 27 0.75 -7.45 -11.58
CA THR A 27 -0.14 -7.00 -12.67
C THR A 27 -0.82 -5.65 -12.38
N HIS A 28 -0.65 -5.12 -11.17
CA HIS A 28 -1.23 -3.86 -10.76
C HIS A 28 -0.37 -2.68 -11.26
N GLU A 29 -0.95 -1.47 -11.24
CA GLU A 29 -0.20 -0.25 -11.50
C GLU A 29 0.84 0.03 -10.40
N PRO A 30 1.89 0.83 -10.67
CA PRO A 30 2.86 1.21 -9.65
C PRO A 30 2.18 1.92 -8.47
N ILE A 31 2.53 1.51 -7.24
CA ILE A 31 1.95 2.05 -6.01
C ILE A 31 3.02 2.82 -5.24
N LEU A 32 2.71 4.05 -4.85
CA LEU A 32 3.50 4.87 -3.94
C LEU A 32 2.61 5.32 -2.78
N TRP A 33 2.97 4.92 -1.56
CA TRP A 33 2.30 5.36 -0.33
C TRP A 33 3.24 6.29 0.43
N ALA A 34 3.05 7.60 0.25
CA ALA A 34 3.75 8.61 1.03
C ALA A 34 3.10 8.72 2.41
N ALA A 35 3.91 8.92 3.46
CA ALA A 35 3.41 9.21 4.79
C ALA A 35 2.86 10.65 4.85
N GLU A 36 1.82 10.87 5.64
CA GLU A 36 1.27 12.20 5.95
C GLU A 36 1.94 12.86 7.17
N GLU A 37 3.02 12.28 7.69
CA GLU A 37 3.72 12.80 8.87
C GLU A 37 4.33 14.18 8.58
N PRO A 38 4.14 15.18 9.47
CA PRO A 38 4.72 16.50 9.27
C PRO A 38 6.25 16.43 9.34
N ALA A 39 6.91 17.08 8.38
CA ALA A 39 8.37 17.19 8.32
C ALA A 39 8.99 18.04 9.44
N ASP A 40 8.21 18.51 10.41
CA ASP A 40 8.59 19.56 11.38
C ASP A 40 9.43 19.06 12.57
N HIS A 41 10.32 18.10 12.29
CA HIS A 41 11.39 17.71 13.19
C HIS A 41 12.72 18.28 12.67
N GLY A 42 12.82 19.61 12.66
CA GLY A 42 14.06 20.42 12.79
C GLY A 42 15.26 20.13 11.87
N HIS A 43 15.43 20.95 10.82
CA HIS A 43 16.52 21.93 10.63
C HIS A 43 16.49 22.47 9.19
N GLY A 44 16.58 23.79 9.06
CA GLY A 44 16.24 24.54 7.86
C GLY A 44 17.18 24.41 6.65
N GLY A 45 16.71 24.94 5.53
CA GLY A 45 17.51 25.14 4.33
C GLY A 45 16.65 25.26 3.09
N HIS A 46 16.40 26.49 2.65
CA HIS A 46 15.95 26.78 1.30
C HIS A 46 16.98 26.25 0.30
N ASP A 47 16.70 25.15 -0.38
CA ASP A 47 17.33 24.84 -1.66
C ASP A 47 16.51 23.78 -2.40
N SER A 48 16.10 24.09 -3.64
CA SER A 48 15.40 23.16 -4.53
C SER A 48 16.35 22.10 -5.11
N HIS A 49 17.42 21.78 -4.39
CA HIS A 49 18.47 20.87 -4.84
C HIS A 49 18.11 19.44 -4.43
N LEU A 50 17.84 18.58 -5.41
CA LEU A 50 17.73 17.14 -5.19
C LEU A 50 19.12 16.60 -4.86
N THR A 51 19.42 16.44 -3.58
CA THR A 51 20.58 15.70 -3.12
C THR A 51 20.20 14.22 -2.98
N ILE A 52 20.97 13.34 -3.63
CA ILE A 52 20.80 11.90 -3.45
C ILE A 52 21.48 11.50 -2.14
N GLY A 53 20.73 10.89 -1.22
CA GLY A 53 21.24 10.37 0.05
C GLY A 53 21.97 9.03 -0.10
N GLY A 54 21.73 8.09 0.83
CA GLY A 54 22.26 6.72 0.78
C GLY A 54 21.31 5.71 0.13
N GLY A 55 21.78 4.47 -0.09
CA GLY A 55 20.97 3.38 -0.66
C GLY A 55 21.26 2.03 0.01
N ALA A 56 20.23 1.20 0.12
CA ALA A 56 20.31 -0.18 0.61
C ALA A 56 19.60 -1.12 -0.37
N SER A 57 20.10 -2.35 -0.51
CA SER A 57 19.54 -3.36 -1.42
C SER A 57 19.70 -4.76 -0.83
N GLY A 58 18.72 -5.62 -1.08
CA GLY A 58 18.69 -7.01 -0.64
C GLY A 58 17.85 -7.85 -1.59
N LYS A 59 17.98 -9.17 -1.48
CA LYS A 59 17.12 -10.15 -2.14
C LYS A 59 16.35 -10.86 -1.04
N TRP A 60 15.07 -11.12 -1.30
CA TRP A 60 14.26 -11.98 -0.43
C TRP A 60 14.77 -13.41 -0.47
#